data_AF-A0A931FQJ1-F1
#
_entry.id   AF-A0A931FQJ1-F1
#
_cell.length_a   1.000
_cell.length_b   1.000
_cell.length_c   1.000
_cell.angle_alpha   90.00
_cell.angle_beta   90.00
_cell.angle_gamma   90.00
#
_symmetry.space_group_name_H-M   'P 1'
#
loop_
_entity.id
_entity.type
_entity.pdbx_description
1 polymer ?
#
loop_
_entity_poly.entity_id
_entity_poly.type
_entity_poly.pdbx_seq_one_letter_code
_entity_poly.pdbx_strand_id
1 'polypeptide(L)' 'MKRSLLICFALMFALLQQALAQSKTVSGTVTDQATGQGLPGVSVIVKGTTVGTATGANGSYTVNVPESAKNAKQVLC' A
#
# COMPACT_ATOMS: atom_id res chain seq x y z
N MET A 1 28.30 -31.86 -11.07
CA MET A 1 28.82 -30.62 -10.47
C MET A 1 28.23 -29.36 -11.13
N LYS A 2 28.28 -29.20 -12.46
CA LYS A 2 27.73 -28.04 -13.19
C LYS A 2 26.21 -27.77 -13.05
N ARG A 3 25.37 -28.81 -12.96
CA ARG A 3 23.91 -28.66 -12.84
C ARG A 3 23.46 -28.17 -11.45
N SER A 4 24.16 -28.58 -10.40
CA SER A 4 23.85 -28.14 -9.03
C SER A 4 24.17 -26.65 -8.83
N LEU A 5 25.23 -26.15 -9.48
CA LEU A 5 25.59 -24.73 -9.48
C LEU A 5 24.51 -23.86 -10.13
N LEU A 6 23.96 -24.31 -11.27
CA LEU A 6 22.89 -23.60 -11.98
C LEU A 6 21.58 -23.56 -11.18
N ILE A 7 21.26 -24.62 -10.43
CA ILE A 7 20.06 -24.68 -9.58
C ILE A 7 20.19 -23.72 -8.40
N CYS A 8 21.34 -23.65 -7.72
CA CYS A 8 21.57 -22.68 -6.65
C CYS A 8 21.48 -21.23 -7.15
N PHE A 9 22.02 -20.95 -8.33
CA PHE A 9 21.96 -19.61 -8.93
C PHE A 9 20.53 -19.22 -9.31
N ALA A 10 19.73 -20.17 -9.84
CA ALA A 10 18.32 -19.96 -10.15
C ALA A 10 17.46 -19.74 -8.90
N LEU A 11 17.70 -20.50 -7.81
CA LEU A 11 16.99 -20.28 -6.55
C LEU A 11 17.32 -18.91 -5.95
N MET A 12 18.57 -18.46 -6.02
CA MET A 12 18.97 -17.14 -5.54
C MET A 12 18.22 -16.03 -6.30
N PHE A 13 18.12 -16.14 -7.62
CA PHE A 13 17.40 -15.16 -8.45
C PHE A 13 15.88 -15.14 -8.20
N ALA A 14 15.27 -16.29 -7.88
CA ALA A 14 13.85 -16.39 -7.55
C ALA A 14 13.50 -15.71 -6.20
N LEU A 15 14.41 -15.74 -5.24
CA LEU A 15 14.22 -15.08 -3.94
C LEU A 15 14.30 -13.55 -4.05
N LEU A 16 15.09 -13.00 -4.98
CA LEU A 16 15.16 -11.56 -5.22
C LEU A 16 13.83 -10.96 -5.73
N GLN A 17 12.99 -11.74 -6.42
CA GLN A 17 11.70 -11.28 -6.95
C GLN A 17 10.68 -10.98 -5.85
N GLN A 18 10.78 -11.64 -4.69
CA GLN A 18 9.83 -11.46 -3.58
C GLN A 18 10.05 -10.15 -2.81
N ALA A 19 11.25 -9.56 -2.89
CA ALA A 19 11.57 -8.30 -2.23
C ALA A 19 10.90 -7.07 -2.88
N LEU A 20 10.44 -7.19 -4.13
CA LEU A 20 9.76 -6.12 -4.87
C LEU A 20 8.22 -6.10 -4.65
N ALA A 21 7.70 -7.00 -3.81
CA ALA A 21 6.27 -7.05 -3.45
C ALA A 21 6.00 -6.41 -2.07
N GLN A 22 6.85 -5.49 -1.63
CA GLN A 22 6.80 -4.95 -0.29
C GLN A 22 5.60 -4.00 -0.14
N SER A 23 4.70 -4.35 0.77
CA SER A 23 3.55 -3.52 1.14
C SER A 23 4.03 -2.14 1.58
N LYS A 24 3.49 -1.08 0.97
CA LYS A 24 3.78 0.30 1.30
C LYS A 24 2.70 0.82 2.24
N THR A 25 3.09 1.13 3.48
CA THR A 25 2.18 1.80 4.41
C THR A 25 1.99 3.26 3.98
N VAL A 26 0.75 3.65 3.71
CA VAL A 26 0.35 5.03 3.44
C VAL A 26 -0.46 5.53 4.63
N SER A 27 -0.02 6.64 5.20
CA SER A 27 -0.68 7.31 6.32
C SER A 27 -0.93 8.76 5.97
N GLY A 28 -2.08 9.28 6.38
CA GLY A 28 -2.46 10.67 6.14
C GLY A 28 -3.66 11.08 6.99
N THR A 29 -4.14 12.29 6.74
CA THR A 29 -5.30 12.87 7.44
C THR A 29 -6.30 13.38 6.41
N VAL A 30 -7.58 13.06 6.56
CA VAL A 30 -8.67 13.61 5.77
C VAL A 30 -9.18 14.84 6.48
N THR A 31 -9.04 16.00 5.86
CA THR A 31 -9.48 17.29 6.39
C THR A 31 -10.49 17.93 5.45
N ASP A 32 -11.48 18.59 6.03
CA ASP A 32 -12.44 19.39 5.29
C ASP A 32 -11.77 20.65 4.69
N GLN A 33 -12.07 20.96 3.44
CA GLN A 33 -11.43 22.07 2.72
C GLN A 33 -11.86 23.46 3.24
N ALA A 34 -13.06 23.58 3.81
CA ALA A 34 -13.59 24.85 4.28
C ALA A 34 -13.19 25.17 5.73
N THR A 35 -13.08 24.14 6.57
CA THR A 35 -12.86 24.31 8.02
C THR A 35 -11.50 23.81 8.50
N GLY A 36 -10.79 23.02 7.69
CA GLY A 36 -9.52 22.39 8.08
C GLY A 36 -9.67 21.33 9.19
N GLN A 37 -10.89 21.01 9.62
CA GLN A 37 -11.15 20.00 10.64
C GLN A 37 -11.04 18.59 10.05
N GLY A 38 -10.50 17.67 10.85
CA GLY A 38 -10.42 16.26 10.49
C GLY A 38 -11.81 15.63 10.39
N LEU A 39 -12.09 14.93 9.29
CA LEU A 39 -13.38 14.29 9.05
C LEU A 39 -13.35 12.82 9.52
N PRO A 40 -14.02 12.48 10.63
CA PRO A 40 -14.15 11.09 11.07
C PRO A 40 -15.18 10.34 10.22
N GLY A 41 -14.98 9.03 10.05
CA GLY A 41 -15.95 8.14 9.40
C GLY A 41 -15.97 8.21 7.86
N VAL A 42 -15.02 8.90 7.25
CA VAL A 42 -14.83 8.87 5.79
C VAL A 42 -14.21 7.53 5.37
N SER A 43 -14.62 7.00 4.22
CA SER A 43 -14.08 5.74 3.68
C SER A 43 -12.93 6.03 2.73
N VAL A 44 -11.71 5.64 3.12
CA VAL A 44 -10.51 5.78 2.30
C VAL A 44 -10.27 4.47 1.55
N ILE A 45 -10.52 4.47 0.23
CA ILE A 45 -10.28 3.31 -0.64
C ILE A 45 -9.06 3.57 -1.51
N VAL A 46 -8.17 2.59 -1.59
CA VAL A 46 -6.99 2.65 -2.44
C VAL A 46 -7.40 2.29 -3.86
N LYS A 47 -7.20 3.20 -4.81
CA LYS A 47 -7.60 2.94 -6.21
C LYS A 47 -6.86 1.76 -6.81
N GLY A 48 -7.64 0.87 -7.42
CA GLY A 48 -7.14 -0.36 -8.03
C GLY A 48 -7.03 -1.53 -7.06
N THR A 49 -7.44 -1.39 -5.79
CA THR A 49 -7.51 -2.51 -4.84
C THR A 49 -8.84 -2.51 -4.07
N THR A 50 -9.16 -3.64 -3.46
CA THR A 50 -10.29 -3.78 -2.52
C THR A 50 -9.89 -3.38 -1.09
N VAL A 51 -8.68 -2.82 -0.92
CA VAL A 51 -8.16 -2.43 0.39
C VAL A 51 -8.61 -1.01 0.68
N GLY A 52 -9.37 -0.85 1.75
CA GLY A 52 -9.80 0.45 2.26
C GLY A 52 -9.78 0.47 3.78
N THR A 53 -9.79 1.68 4.35
CA THR A 53 -9.84 1.91 5.78
C THR A 53 -10.78 3.09 6.07
N ALA A 54 -11.41 3.07 7.24
CA ALA A 54 -12.22 4.20 7.68
C ALA A 54 -11.35 5.19 8.47
N THR A 55 -11.61 6.47 8.29
CA THR A 55 -10.90 7.54 8.97
C THR A 55 -11.30 7.61 10.46
N GLY A 56 -10.32 7.73 11.36
CA GLY A 56 -10.53 7.78 12.81
C GLY A 56 -11.11 9.12 13.30
N ALA A 57 -11.29 9.25 14.63
CA ALA A 57 -11.90 10.42 15.28
C ALA A 57 -11.26 11.77 14.92
N ASN A 58 -9.97 11.78 14.60
CA ASN A 58 -9.21 12.99 14.26
C ASN A 58 -8.99 13.16 12.74
N GLY A 59 -9.68 12.37 11.91
CA GLY A 59 -9.43 12.36 10.48
C GLY A 59 -8.16 11.59 10.08
N SER A 60 -7.47 10.91 10.98
CA SER A 60 -6.28 10.11 10.63
C SER A 60 -6.65 8.76 10.01
N TYR A 61 -5.86 8.32 9.02
CA TYR A 61 -5.96 6.99 8.44
C TYR A 61 -4.57 6.39 8.20
N THR A 62 -4.50 5.07 8.31
CA THR A 62 -3.33 4.26 7.95
C THR A 62 -3.81 3.08 7.14
N VAL A 63 -3.29 2.91 5.93
CA VAL A 63 -3.64 1.81 5.04
C VAL A 63 -2.38 1.18 4.48
N ASN A 64 -2.34 -0.15 4.48
CA ASN A 64 -1.22 -0.89 3.91
C ASN A 64 -1.53 -1.19 2.43
N VAL A 65 -0.75 -0.61 1.53
CA VAL A 65 -0.98 -0.67 0.09
C VAL A 65 0.00 -1.64 -0.55
N PRO A 66 -0.45 -2.75 -1.16
CA PRO A 66 0.44 -3.61 -1.94
C PRO A 66 0.98 -2.86 -3.17
N GLU A 67 2.25 -3.06 -3.52
CA GLU A 67 2.92 -2.34 -4.62
C GLU A 67 2.27 -2.51 -6.00
N SER A 68 1.44 -3.56 -6.19
CA SER A 68 0.59 -3.71 -7.37
C SER A 68 -0.38 -2.53 -7.58
N ALA A 69 -0.68 -1.75 -6.55
CA ALA A 69 -1.46 -0.51 -6.65
C ALA A 69 -0.56 0.67 -7.05
N LYS A 70 0.09 0.60 -8.23
CA LYS A 70 1.01 1.65 -8.73
C LYS A 70 0.38 3.03 -8.97
N ASN A 71 -0.92 3.23 -8.68
CA ASN A 71 -1.66 4.46 -8.91
C ASN A 71 -2.48 4.92 -7.68
N ALA A 72 -2.05 4.61 -6.46
CA ALA A 72 -2.76 4.95 -5.21
C ALA A 72 -2.72 6.45 -4.82
N LYS A 73 -2.50 7.38 -5.75
CA LYS A 73 -2.46 8.82 -5.44
C LYS A 73 -3.84 9.50 -5.48
N GLN A 74 -4.91 8.73 -5.61
CA GLN A 74 -6.25 9.30 -5.67
C GLN A 74 -7.12 8.61 -4.63
N VAL A 75 -7.06 9.11 -3.40
CA VAL A 75 -8.10 8.85 -2.40
C VAL A 75 -9.41 9.35 -3.00
N LEU A 76 -10.39 8.45 -3.15
CA LEU A 76 -11.75 8.84 -3.53
C LEU A 76 -12.45 9.25 -2.24
N CYS A 77 -12.52 10.57 -1.99
CA CYS A 77 -13.45 11.16 -1.03
C CYS A 77 -14.84 11.23 -1.65
#